data_AF-E6MRC3-F1
#
_entry.id   AF-E6MRC3-F1
#
_cell.length_a   1.000
_cell.length_b   1.000
_cell.length_c   1.000
_cell.angle_alpha   90.00
_cell.angle_beta   90.00
_cell.angle_gamma   90.00
#
_symmetry.space_group_name_H-M   'P 1'
#
loop_
_entity.id
_entity.type
_entity.pdbx_description
1 polymer ?
#
loop_
_entity_poly.entity_id
_entity_poly.type
_entity_poly.pdbx_seq_one_letter_code
_entity_poly.pdbx_strand_id
1 'polypeptide(L)'
;MIRFSIITCTYQAASELPKTLESVLHQRYRHVEHIIIDGASTDGTKDIVERYIQANDDNEDCIHRVVFVSEPDKGLYDAMNKGLEKATGNYVVFLNAGDTFPSTDTLEHIAGCVGEGEAHPGVLYGDTDIVDDTGVFCVVAVYPLHENLLGVRSVTAC
;
A
#
# COMPACT_ATOMS: atom_id res chain seq x y z
N MET A 1 -19.43 -0.62 2.47
CA MET A 1 -18.04 -1.13 2.52
C MET A 1 -17.15 -0.19 1.74
N ILE A 2 -16.13 0.36 2.40
CA ILE A 2 -15.17 1.29 1.78
C ILE A 2 -14.19 0.52 0.89
N ARG A 3 -13.70 1.15 -0.17
CA ARG A 3 -12.65 0.60 -1.04
C ARG A 3 -11.35 1.39 -0.84
N PHE A 4 -10.23 0.69 -0.74
CA PHE A 4 -8.90 1.29 -0.69
C PHE A 4 -8.22 1.24 -2.06
N SER A 5 -7.69 2.37 -2.51
CA SER A 5 -6.74 2.47 -3.60
C SER A 5 -5.34 2.56 -3.00
N ILE A 6 -4.59 1.48 -3.08
CA ILE A 6 -3.19 1.44 -2.64
C ILE A 6 -2.34 1.82 -3.85
N ILE A 7 -1.61 2.92 -3.76
CA ILE A 7 -0.73 3.41 -4.81
C ILE A 7 0.71 3.14 -4.40
N THR A 8 1.37 2.29 -5.19
CA THR A 8 2.78 1.95 -5.04
C THR A 8 3.56 2.58 -6.18
N CYS A 9 4.33 3.63 -5.87
CA CYS A 9 5.28 4.22 -6.81
C CYS A 9 6.61 3.45 -6.70
N THR A 10 7.19 3.08 -7.84
CA THR A 10 8.43 2.29 -7.89
C THR A 10 9.33 2.76 -9.02
N TYR A 11 10.64 2.75 -8.78
CA TYR A 11 11.67 3.02 -9.78
C TYR A 11 12.98 2.40 -9.32
N GLN A 12 13.55 1.49 -10.11
CA GLN A 12 14.80 0.79 -9.80
C GLN A 12 14.77 0.14 -8.39
N ALA A 13 13.67 -0.53 -8.06
CA ALA A 13 13.41 -1.04 -6.72
C ALA A 13 13.26 -2.57 -6.68
N ALA A 14 13.97 -3.31 -7.54
CA ALA A 14 13.87 -4.76 -7.59
C ALA A 14 14.21 -5.46 -6.25
N SER A 15 15.02 -4.84 -5.39
CA SER A 15 15.33 -5.36 -4.04
C SER A 15 14.22 -5.08 -3.02
N GLU A 16 13.56 -3.92 -3.11
CA GLU A 16 12.64 -3.43 -2.06
C GLU A 16 11.17 -3.69 -2.37
N LEU A 17 10.80 -3.73 -3.66
CA LEU A 17 9.42 -3.91 -4.09
C LEU A 17 8.78 -5.24 -3.64
N PRO A 18 9.49 -6.40 -3.62
CA PRO A 18 8.87 -7.68 -3.28
C PRO A 18 8.14 -7.68 -1.94
N LYS A 19 8.73 -7.12 -0.87
CA LYS A 19 8.11 -7.06 0.46
C LYS A 19 6.85 -6.19 0.47
N THR A 20 6.85 -5.08 -0.26
CA THR A 20 5.68 -4.20 -0.41
C THR A 20 4.54 -4.95 -1.09
N LEU A 21 4.81 -5.57 -2.24
CA LEU A 21 3.81 -6.34 -2.98
C LEU A 21 3.26 -7.51 -2.16
N GLU A 22 4.13 -8.23 -1.45
CA GLU A 22 3.75 -9.34 -0.58
C GLU A 22 2.83 -8.88 0.56
N SER A 23 3.10 -7.73 1.17
CA SER A 23 2.27 -7.18 2.25
C SER A 23 0.85 -6.82 1.78
N VAL A 24 0.71 -6.39 0.52
CA VAL A 24 -0.60 -6.10 -0.10
C VAL A 24 -1.29 -7.38 -0.55
N LEU A 25 -0.55 -8.32 -1.15
CA LEU A 25 -1.07 -9.62 -1.60
C LEU A 25 -1.81 -10.34 -0.47
N HIS A 26 -1.21 -10.34 0.72
CA HIS A 26 -1.74 -11.06 1.86
C HIS A 26 -2.83 -10.30 2.64
N GLN A 27 -3.23 -9.10 2.21
CA GLN A 27 -4.37 -8.42 2.84
C GLN A 27 -5.65 -9.23 2.63
N ARG A 28 -6.34 -9.51 3.73
CA ARG A 28 -7.59 -10.30 3.73
C ARG A 28 -8.82 -9.47 3.35
N TYR A 29 -8.68 -8.15 3.29
CA TYR A 29 -9.75 -7.24 2.92
C TYR A 29 -9.98 -7.22 1.41
N ARG A 30 -11.19 -7.60 0.96
CA ARG A 30 -11.51 -7.82 -0.47
C ARG A 30 -11.72 -6.55 -1.29
N HIS A 31 -11.93 -5.40 -0.66
CA HIS A 31 -12.23 -4.16 -1.38
C HIS A 31 -10.98 -3.32 -1.58
N VAL A 32 -10.02 -3.89 -2.28
CA VAL A 32 -8.72 -3.29 -2.57
C VAL A 32 -8.50 -3.22 -4.07
N GLU A 33 -7.97 -2.09 -4.52
CA GLU A 33 -7.25 -2.01 -5.77
C GLU A 33 -5.81 -1.58 -5.51
N HIS A 34 -4.88 -2.29 -6.12
CA HIS A 34 -3.45 -2.02 -6.02
C HIS A 34 -2.95 -1.45 -7.34
N ILE A 35 -2.55 -0.18 -7.30
CA ILE A 35 -2.11 0.61 -8.44
C ILE A 35 -0.60 0.75 -8.34
N ILE A 36 0.11 0.11 -9.25
CA ILE A 36 1.57 0.11 -9.30
C ILE A 36 2.00 1.01 -10.46
N ILE A 37 2.72 2.08 -10.13
CA ILE A 37 3.28 3.03 -11.10
C ILE A 37 4.80 2.86 -11.09
N ASP A 38 5.33 2.30 -12.16
CA ASP A 38 6.74 2.09 -12.38
C ASP A 38 7.31 3.15 -13.31
N GLY A 39 8.39 3.83 -12.88
CA GLY A 39 9.10 4.87 -13.62
C GLY A 39 9.92 4.38 -14.81
N ALA A 40 9.47 3.32 -15.49
CA ALA A 40 10.18 2.56 -16.52
C ALA A 40 11.51 1.95 -16.05
N SER A 41 11.44 1.14 -14.98
CA SER A 41 12.62 0.45 -14.43
C SER A 41 13.22 -0.58 -15.38
N THR A 42 14.53 -0.79 -15.27
CA THR A 42 15.31 -1.74 -16.09
C THR A 42 16.06 -2.79 -15.25
N ASP A 43 15.82 -2.83 -13.94
CA ASP A 43 16.50 -3.70 -12.98
C ASP A 43 15.76 -5.02 -12.67
N GLY A 44 14.70 -5.32 -13.43
CA GLY A 44 13.83 -6.48 -13.21
C GLY A 44 12.59 -6.20 -12.35
N THR A 45 12.38 -4.95 -11.92
CA THR A 45 11.15 -4.51 -11.23
C THR A 45 9.89 -4.93 -11.97
N LYS A 46 9.85 -4.80 -13.30
CA LYS A 46 8.71 -5.20 -14.12
C LYS A 46 8.37 -6.70 -13.99
N ASP A 47 9.37 -7.57 -14.08
CA ASP A 47 9.19 -9.02 -13.97
C ASP A 47 8.64 -9.40 -12.57
N ILE A 48 9.06 -8.67 -11.53
CA ILE A 48 8.55 -8.85 -10.16
C ILE A 48 7.06 -8.50 -10.10
N VAL A 49 6.64 -7.38 -10.70
CA VAL A 49 5.23 -6.98 -10.74
C VAL A 49 4.38 -7.99 -11.53
N GLU A 50 4.89 -8.48 -12.66
CA GLU A 50 4.18 -9.49 -13.46
C GLU A 50 3.96 -10.79 -12.68
N ARG A 51 4.96 -11.25 -11.92
CA ARG A 51 4.81 -12.42 -11.02
C ARG A 51 3.82 -12.16 -9.90
N TYR A 52 3.81 -10.96 -9.33
CA TYR A 52 2.84 -10.55 -8.32
C TYR A 52 1.40 -10.57 -8.87
N ILE A 53 1.18 -10.05 -10.08
CA ILE A 53 -0.13 -10.09 -10.74
C ILE A 53 -0.60 -11.54 -10.90
N GLN A 54 0.27 -12.42 -11.39
CA GLN A 54 -0.04 -13.85 -11.52
C GLN A 54 -0.40 -14.47 -10.16
N ALA A 55 0.41 -14.22 -9.12
CA ALA A 55 0.15 -14.73 -7.78
C ALA A 55 -1.17 -14.19 -7.17
N ASN A 56 -1.53 -12.95 -7.47
CA ASN A 56 -2.82 -12.37 -7.08
C ASN A 56 -3.99 -13.02 -7.81
N ASP A 57 -3.85 -13.30 -9.10
CA ASP A 57 -4.90 -13.94 -9.90
C ASP A 57 -5.10 -15.41 -9.52
N ASP A 58 -4.05 -16.09 -9.07
CA ASP A 58 -4.09 -17.46 -8.55
C ASP A 58 -4.57 -17.55 -7.08
N ASN A 59 -4.78 -16.41 -6.40
CA ASN A 59 -5.17 -16.38 -4.99
C ASN A 59 -6.67 -16.69 -4.81
N GLU A 60 -7.00 -17.93 -4.41
CA GLU A 60 -8.40 -18.36 -4.22
C GLU A 60 -9.12 -17.67 -3.05
N ASP A 61 -8.37 -17.18 -2.05
CA ASP A 61 -8.93 -16.63 -0.81
C ASP A 61 -9.37 -15.16 -0.98
N CYS A 62 -8.53 -14.35 -1.62
CA CYS A 62 -8.71 -12.90 -1.74
C CYS A 62 -7.95 -12.35 -2.97
N ILE A 63 -8.69 -12.11 -4.06
CA ILE A 63 -8.14 -11.49 -5.27
C ILE A 63 -8.34 -9.97 -5.19
N HIS A 64 -7.26 -9.21 -5.38
CA HIS A 64 -7.31 -7.76 -5.47
C HIS A 64 -7.34 -7.29 -6.93
N ARG A 65 -7.91 -6.11 -7.19
CA ARG A 65 -7.80 -5.51 -8.53
C ARG A 65 -6.42 -4.90 -8.69
N VAL A 66 -5.58 -5.42 -9.59
CA VAL A 66 -4.26 -4.84 -9.84
C VAL A 66 -4.28 -3.99 -11.12
N VAL A 67 -3.69 -2.79 -11.04
CA VAL A 67 -3.44 -1.91 -12.18
C VAL A 67 -1.94 -1.63 -12.23
N PHE A 68 -1.30 -1.99 -13.33
CA PHE A 68 0.13 -1.74 -13.52
C PHE A 68 0.37 -0.82 -14.72
N VAL A 69 1.19 0.22 -14.51
CA VAL A 69 1.67 1.12 -15.56
C VAL A 69 3.17 1.28 -15.40
N SER A 70 3.90 1.10 -16.50
CA SER A 70 5.36 1.31 -16.56
C SER A 70 5.67 2.29 -17.67
N GLU A 71 6.10 3.51 -17.28
CA GLU A 71 6.48 4.58 -18.19
C GLU A 71 7.39 5.59 -17.48
N PRO A 72 8.20 6.38 -18.20
CA PRO A 72 9.07 7.37 -17.55
C PRO A 72 8.28 8.41 -16.74
N ASP A 73 8.81 8.74 -15.55
CA ASP A 73 8.27 9.75 -14.65
C ASP A 73 9.21 10.95 -14.52
N LYS A 74 8.66 12.11 -14.12
CA LYS A 74 9.43 13.32 -13.76
C LYS A 74 9.80 13.39 -12.28
N GLY A 75 9.78 12.25 -11.59
CA GLY A 75 10.01 12.11 -10.16
C GLY A 75 8.80 11.57 -9.41
N LEU A 76 8.95 11.33 -8.10
CA LEU A 76 7.95 10.65 -7.25
C LEU A 76 6.55 11.27 -7.35
N TYR A 77 6.44 12.60 -7.31
CA TYR A 77 5.12 13.25 -7.37
C TYR A 77 4.42 13.08 -8.72
N ASP A 78 5.15 12.91 -9.82
CA ASP A 78 4.58 12.59 -11.12
C ASP A 78 3.96 11.18 -11.08
N ALA A 79 4.69 10.22 -10.52
CA ALA A 79 4.18 8.85 -10.30
C ALA A 79 2.94 8.84 -9.38
N MET A 80 2.97 9.59 -8.28
CA MET A 80 1.83 9.71 -7.35
C MET A 80 0.59 10.28 -8.05
N ASN A 81 0.75 11.32 -8.87
CA ASN A 81 -0.36 11.92 -9.62
C ASN A 81 -0.94 10.94 -10.65
N LYS A 82 -0.08 10.22 -11.41
CA LYS A 82 -0.51 9.15 -12.33
C LYS A 82 -1.27 8.05 -11.60
N GLY A 83 -0.86 7.71 -10.37
CA GLY A 83 -1.57 6.77 -9.51
C GLY A 83 -2.95 7.29 -9.10
N LEU A 84 -3.03 8.55 -8.67
CA LEU A 84 -4.29 9.19 -8.26
C LEU A 84 -5.32 9.22 -9.40
N GLU A 85 -4.88 9.49 -10.63
CA GLU A 85 -5.76 9.47 -11.81
C GLU A 85 -6.40 8.10 -12.08
N LYS A 86 -5.81 7.02 -11.56
CA LYS A 86 -6.30 5.64 -11.72
C LYS A 86 -7.10 5.14 -10.51
N ALA A 87 -7.06 5.86 -9.40
CA ALA A 87 -7.73 5.50 -8.16
C ALA A 87 -9.26 5.67 -8.29
N THR A 88 -9.99 4.65 -7.86
CA THR A 88 -11.46 4.57 -7.84
C THR A 88 -12.04 4.26 -6.46
N GLY A 89 -11.17 4.09 -5.46
CA GLY A 89 -11.53 3.80 -4.08
C GLY A 89 -12.07 5.02 -3.32
N ASN A 90 -12.62 4.76 -2.14
CA ASN A 90 -13.06 5.80 -1.20
C ASN A 90 -11.87 6.45 -0.49
N TYR A 91 -10.82 5.66 -0.24
CA TYR A 91 -9.59 6.10 0.40
C TYR A 91 -8.39 5.78 -0.48
N VAL A 92 -7.43 6.70 -0.52
CA VAL A 92 -6.14 6.50 -1.17
C VAL A 92 -5.08 6.30 -0.09
N VAL A 93 -4.24 5.28 -0.27
CA VAL A 93 -3.07 5.00 0.56
C VAL A 93 -1.86 5.00 -0.35
N PHE A 94 -0.88 5.86 -0.07
CA PHE A 94 0.43 5.75 -0.72
C PHE A 94 1.29 4.79 0.09
N LEU A 95 1.71 3.69 -0.52
CA LEU A 95 2.59 2.69 0.07
C LEU A 95 3.77 2.52 -0.88
N ASN A 96 4.87 3.23 -0.65
CA ASN A 96 5.96 3.25 -1.63
C ASN A 96 6.74 1.92 -1.61
N ALA A 97 7.48 1.65 -2.69
CA ALA A 97 8.39 0.51 -2.70
C ALA A 97 9.37 0.60 -1.52
N GLY A 98 9.39 -0.42 -0.67
CA GLY A 98 10.14 -0.41 0.58
C GLY A 98 9.26 -0.39 1.84
N ASP A 99 8.03 0.12 1.75
CA ASP A 99 7.07 0.15 2.85
C ASP A 99 6.19 -1.11 2.86
N THR A 100 5.66 -1.48 4.02
CA THR A 100 4.76 -2.63 4.16
C THR A 100 3.60 -2.35 5.12
N PHE A 101 2.49 -3.08 4.94
CA PHE A 101 1.52 -3.23 6.01
C PHE A 101 2.06 -4.17 7.10
N PRO A 102 1.81 -3.87 8.39
CA PRO A 102 2.34 -4.64 9.51
C PRO A 102 1.63 -5.98 9.72
N SER A 103 0.40 -6.12 9.21
CA SER A 103 -0.39 -7.35 9.36
C SER A 103 -1.32 -7.58 8.18
N THR A 104 -1.75 -8.82 7.97
CA THR A 104 -2.67 -9.24 6.89
C THR A 104 -4.11 -8.78 7.09
N ASP A 105 -4.46 -8.32 8.28
CA ASP A 105 -5.78 -7.81 8.68
C ASP A 105 -5.82 -6.28 8.86
N THR A 106 -4.73 -5.57 8.52
CA THR A 106 -4.63 -4.11 8.70
C THR A 106 -5.79 -3.38 8.01
N LEU A 107 -6.06 -3.66 6.74
CA LEU A 107 -7.13 -3.00 5.99
C LEU A 107 -8.53 -3.37 6.49
N GLU A 108 -8.71 -4.61 6.95
CA GLU A 108 -9.97 -5.07 7.54
C GLU A 108 -10.26 -4.35 8.85
N HIS A 109 -9.24 -4.17 9.70
CA HIS A 109 -9.35 -3.42 10.94
C HIS A 109 -9.78 -1.97 10.70
N ILE A 110 -9.14 -1.30 9.75
CA ILE A 110 -9.42 0.10 9.40
C ILE A 110 -10.85 0.24 8.87
N ALA A 111 -11.27 -0.67 7.99
CA ALA A 111 -12.63 -0.69 7.48
C ALA A 111 -13.67 -0.90 8.59
N GLY A 112 -13.38 -1.77 9.56
CA GLY A 112 -14.22 -1.98 10.73
C GLY A 112 -14.34 -0.75 11.62
N CYS A 113 -13.26 0.02 11.77
CA CYS A 113 -13.22 1.25 12.55
C CYS A 113 -14.07 2.38 11.95
N VAL A 114 -14.05 2.54 10.63
CA VAL A 114 -14.81 3.59 9.92
C VAL A 114 -16.33 3.40 10.08
N GLY A 115 -16.79 2.16 10.27
CA GLY A 115 -18.21 1.82 10.43
C GLY A 115 -19.04 2.01 9.15
N GLU A 116 -20.35 1.82 9.25
CA GLU A 116 -21.30 1.94 8.11
C GLU A 116 -22.04 3.29 8.08
N GLY A 117 -21.53 4.32 8.78
CA GLY A 117 -22.18 5.63 8.89
C GLY A 117 -22.15 6.45 7.59
N GLU A 118 -23.08 7.39 7.43
CA GLU A 118 -23.21 8.22 6.21
C GLU A 118 -22.03 9.17 5.96
N ALA A 119 -21.27 9.53 7.00
CA ALA A 119 -20.12 10.41 6.90
C ALA A 119 -18.83 9.69 7.28
N HIS A 120 -18.03 9.32 6.27
CA HIS A 120 -16.69 8.81 6.49
C HIS A 120 -15.72 9.95 6.88
N PRO A 121 -14.74 9.71 7.76
CA PRO A 121 -13.73 10.71 8.10
C PRO A 121 -12.91 11.09 6.86
N GLY A 122 -12.55 12.37 6.75
CA GLY A 122 -11.77 12.88 5.61
C GLY A 122 -10.33 12.36 5.55
N VAL A 123 -9.76 11.95 6.69
CA VAL A 123 -8.40 11.40 6.80
C VAL A 123 -8.41 10.24 7.80
N LEU A 124 -7.72 9.17 7.45
CA LEU A 124 -7.40 8.04 8.32
C LEU A 124 -5.88 7.95 8.43
N TYR A 125 -5.36 7.74 9.63
CA TYR A 125 -3.93 7.61 9.89
C TYR A 125 -3.73 6.70 11.09
N GLY A 126 -2.55 6.12 11.28
CA GLY A 126 -2.16 5.56 12.57
C GLY A 126 -0.64 5.53 12.72
N ASP A 127 -0.15 4.59 13.52
CA ASP A 127 1.26 4.58 13.90
C ASP A 127 2.17 4.17 12.74
N THR A 128 3.40 4.65 12.73
CA THR A 128 4.41 4.18 11.80
C THR A 128 5.57 3.60 12.56
N ASP A 129 5.91 2.35 12.24
CA ASP A 129 7.09 1.68 12.74
C ASP A 129 8.24 1.93 11.76
N ILE A 130 9.39 2.36 12.29
CA ILE A 130 10.61 2.55 11.50
C ILE A 130 11.53 1.38 11.75
N VAL A 131 11.91 0.68 10.69
CA VAL A 131 12.81 -0.48 10.74
C VAL A 131 14.07 -0.24 9.90
N ASP A 132 15.17 -0.91 10.25
CA ASP A 132 16.35 -0.96 9.38
C ASP A 132 16.17 -1.95 8.21
N ASP A 133 17.21 -2.06 7.39
CA ASP A 133 17.28 -2.98 6.24
C ASP A 133 17.14 -4.47 6.63
N THR A 134 17.38 -4.81 7.90
CA THR A 134 17.18 -6.16 8.44
C THR A 134 15.80 -6.37 9.06
N GLY A 135 14.95 -5.34 9.08
CA GLY A 135 13.62 -5.37 9.67
C GLY A 135 13.61 -5.16 11.18
N VAL A 136 14.70 -4.69 11.78
CA VAL A 136 14.79 -4.41 13.22
C VAL A 136 14.28 -3.00 13.51
N PHE A 137 13.39 -2.88 14.50
CA PHE A 137 12.82 -1.60 14.92
C PHE A 137 13.89 -0.61 15.39
N CYS A 138 13.97 0.53 14.70
CA CYS A 138 14.84 1.64 15.05
C CYS A 138 14.17 2.61 16.02
N VAL A 139 12.88 2.92 15.80
CA VAL A 139 12.09 3.85 16.63
C VAL A 139 10.60 3.46 16.58
N VAL A 140 9.93 3.39 17.74
CA VAL A 140 8.46 3.38 17.80
C VAL A 140 8.01 4.82 18.09
N ALA A 141 7.49 5.52 17.10
CA ALA A 141 6.93 6.86 17.29
C ALA A 141 5.53 6.76 17.92
N VAL A 142 5.46 6.56 19.24
CA VAL A 142 4.18 6.58 19.98
C VAL A 142 3.79 8.03 20.25
N TYR A 143 2.87 8.59 19.46
CA TYR A 143 2.22 9.86 19.83
C TYR A 143 1.04 9.56 20.78
N PRO A 144 0.93 10.25 21.93
CA PRO A 144 -0.20 10.07 22.84
C PRO A 144 -1.49 10.55 22.15
N LEU A 145 -2.41 9.61 21.90
CA LEU A 145 -3.68 9.88 21.21
C LEU A 145 -4.66 10.68 22.08
N HIS A 146 -5.29 11.71 21.49
CA HIS A 146 -6.59 12.21 21.91
C HIS A 146 -7.70 11.32 21.32
N GLU A 147 -8.75 11.06 22.09
CA GLU A 147 -9.74 9.96 21.97
C GLU A 147 -10.60 9.84 20.69
N ASN A 148 -10.29 10.50 19.56
CA ASN A 148 -11.18 10.55 18.40
C ASN A 148 -10.56 10.16 17.03
N LEU A 149 -9.47 9.40 16.99
CA LEU A 149 -8.74 9.11 15.75
C LEU A 149 -8.54 7.60 15.57
N LEU A 150 -8.93 7.06 14.41
CA LEU A 150 -8.92 5.63 14.09
C LEU A 150 -7.68 5.27 13.26
N GLY A 151 -6.86 4.38 13.83
CA GLY A 151 -5.47 4.05 13.47
C GLY A 151 -5.26 3.15 12.24
N VAL A 152 -4.31 3.48 11.36
CA VAL A 152 -3.62 2.58 10.41
C VAL A 152 -2.16 2.43 10.81
N ARG A 153 -1.67 1.21 11.07
CA ARG A 153 -0.23 1.02 11.26
C ARG A 153 0.49 0.79 9.92
N SER A 154 1.63 1.44 9.68
CA SER A 154 2.50 1.20 8.52
C SER A 154 3.94 0.95 8.97
N VAL A 155 4.69 0.10 8.26
CA VAL A 155 6.12 -0.10 8.53
C VAL A 155 6.93 0.53 7.39
N THR A 156 7.86 1.41 7.72
CA THR A 156 8.78 2.05 6.78
C THR A 156 10.19 1.55 7.06
N ALA A 157 10.81 0.95 6.04
CA ALA A 157 12.23 0.58 6.09
C ALA A 157 13.10 1.79 5.70
N CYS A 158 14.09 2.11 6.52
CA CYS A 158 15.13 3.11 6.21
C CYS A 158 16.26 2.53 5.36
#